data_AF-A0A090REE7-F1
#
_entry.id   AF-A0A090REE7-F1
#
_cell.length_a   1.000
_cell.length_b   1.000
_cell.length_c   1.000
_cell.angle_alpha   90.00
_cell.angle_beta   90.00
_cell.angle_gamma   90.00
#
_symmetry.space_group_name_H-M   'P 1'
#
loop_
_entity.id
_entity.type
_entity.pdbx_description
1 polymer ?
#
loop_
_entity_poly.entity_id
_entity_poly.type
_entity_poly.pdbx_seq_one_letter_code
_entity_poly.pdbx_strand_id
1 'polypeptide(L)'
;MSAATLTDYADNPILMTAGSLLATAMCGALLMLLLHHIDARSFRKLQSLLTHMPVAVAIIRHKDGQLIYSNRPCRELVGARKLNGRYLYPESLSAAMVRDFLRPFPYRSSGFDQVTDQIFLAQGKRLPLAITGRPVRCNWQDCWLLYMKEANSSHREAGKMEQDQRLFQQVLNSLSELVYYQDKSGELMGTNKAFDRFWRGRFEEGICNEPMLDHGRYTPSHTWTTAPDGASRLLETKRNAWWMTAGK
;
A
#
# COMPACT_ATOMS: atom_id res chain seq x y z
N MET A 1 -23.12 -13.47 76.63
CA MET A 1 -21.83 -13.46 75.89
C MET A 1 -22.04 -12.74 74.57
N SER A 2 -21.36 -11.61 74.45
CA SER A 2 -21.21 -10.63 73.37
C SER A 2 -21.98 -10.82 72.04
N ALA A 3 -22.99 -9.97 71.82
CA ALA A 3 -23.53 -9.60 70.50
C ALA A 3 -23.53 -8.07 70.32
N ALA A 4 -22.60 -7.37 71.00
CA ALA A 4 -22.59 -5.90 71.08
C ALA A 4 -21.47 -5.23 70.25
N THR A 5 -20.59 -6.01 69.61
CA THR A 5 -19.39 -5.48 68.94
C THR A 5 -19.57 -5.20 67.45
N LEU A 6 -20.74 -5.47 66.85
CA LEU A 6 -20.97 -5.26 65.41
C LEU A 6 -21.71 -3.95 65.09
N THR A 7 -22.33 -3.29 66.07
CA THR A 7 -23.11 -2.05 65.86
C THR A 7 -22.31 -0.76 66.07
N ASP A 8 -21.13 -0.81 66.69
CA ASP A 8 -20.34 0.39 67.06
C ASP A 8 -19.42 0.90 65.92
N TYR A 9 -19.34 0.17 64.81
CA TYR A 9 -18.54 0.55 63.65
C TYR A 9 -19.25 1.54 62.73
N ALA A 10 -20.59 1.64 62.83
CA ALA A 10 -21.42 2.47 61.96
C ALA A 10 -21.50 3.95 62.39
N ASP A 11 -21.17 4.27 63.65
CA ASP A 11 -21.36 5.61 64.23
C ASP A 11 -20.09 6.46 64.34
N ASN A 12 -18.95 5.99 63.78
CA ASN A 12 -17.71 6.75 63.76
C ASN A 12 -17.54 7.55 62.44
N PRO A 13 -17.87 8.86 62.41
CA PRO A 13 -17.84 9.66 61.17
C PRO A 13 -16.44 9.76 60.55
N ILE A 14 -15.39 9.66 61.36
CA ILE A 14 -13.99 9.66 60.92
C ILE A 14 -13.66 8.37 60.14
N LEU A 15 -14.17 7.23 60.58
CA LEU A 15 -13.98 5.93 59.90
C LEU A 15 -14.76 5.86 58.58
N MET A 16 -15.97 6.43 58.55
CA MET A 16 -16.77 6.50 57.32
C MET A 16 -16.15 7.44 56.27
N THR A 17 -15.62 8.59 56.69
CA THR A 17 -14.95 9.54 55.78
C THR A 17 -13.60 9.02 55.29
N ALA A 18 -12.83 8.35 56.15
CA ALA A 18 -11.59 7.69 55.72
C ALA A 18 -11.88 6.55 54.72
N GLY A 19 -12.93 5.76 54.95
CA GLY A 19 -13.36 4.70 54.04
C GLY A 19 -13.81 5.22 52.67
N SER A 20 -14.56 6.32 52.63
CA SER A 20 -14.99 6.94 51.37
C SER A 20 -13.83 7.58 50.59
N LEU A 21 -12.85 8.16 51.29
CA LEU A 21 -11.61 8.66 50.67
C LEU A 21 -10.76 7.53 50.07
N LEU A 22 -10.61 6.40 50.77
CA LEU A 22 -9.92 5.23 50.22
C LEU A 22 -10.67 4.65 49.01
N ALA A 23 -11.99 4.56 49.05
CA ALA A 23 -12.80 4.07 47.93
C ALA A 23 -12.69 4.97 46.70
N THR A 24 -12.70 6.29 46.86
CA THR A 24 -12.52 7.24 45.74
C THR A 24 -11.12 7.18 45.15
N ALA A 25 -10.08 7.04 45.98
CA ALA A 25 -8.71 6.84 45.53
C ALA A 25 -8.54 5.53 44.74
N MET A 26 -9.12 4.42 45.22
CA MET A 26 -9.11 3.13 44.53
C MET A 26 -9.87 3.17 43.20
N CYS A 27 -11.06 3.79 43.18
CA CYS A 27 -11.81 4.00 41.94
C CYS A 27 -11.03 4.84 40.92
N GLY A 28 -10.36 5.92 41.38
CA GLY A 28 -9.51 6.74 40.52
C GLY A 28 -8.32 5.96 39.94
N ALA A 29 -7.65 5.15 40.76
CA ALA A 29 -6.55 4.30 40.31
C ALA A 29 -7.02 3.23 39.30
N LEU A 30 -8.17 2.60 39.55
CA LEU A 30 -8.75 1.60 38.64
C LEU A 30 -9.14 2.23 37.29
N LEU A 31 -9.74 3.44 37.32
CA LEU A 31 -10.10 4.19 36.12
C LEU A 31 -8.84 4.54 35.29
N MET A 32 -7.77 5.01 35.94
CA MET A 32 -6.49 5.30 35.29
C MET A 32 -5.88 4.06 34.63
N LEU A 33 -5.90 2.91 35.31
CA LEU A 33 -5.42 1.64 34.75
C LEU A 33 -6.26 1.20 33.54
N LEU A 34 -7.59 1.32 33.61
CA LEU A 34 -8.49 1.00 32.50
C LEU A 34 -8.22 1.90 31.30
N LEU A 35 -8.09 3.21 31.50
CA LEU A 35 -7.77 4.17 30.44
C LEU A 35 -6.41 3.87 29.80
N HIS A 36 -5.40 3.51 30.60
CA HIS A 36 -4.09 3.11 30.10
C HIS A 36 -4.15 1.82 29.29
N HIS A 37 -4.90 0.81 29.74
CA HIS A 37 -5.06 -0.45 29.02
C HIS A 37 -5.81 -0.29 27.69
N ILE A 38 -6.84 0.57 27.65
CA ILE A 38 -7.60 0.87 26.43
C ILE A 38 -6.67 1.54 25.40
N ASP A 39 -5.90 2.55 25.81
CA ASP A 39 -4.99 3.27 24.93
C ASP A 39 -3.88 2.34 24.38
N ALA A 40 -3.26 1.54 25.26
CA ALA A 40 -2.26 0.55 24.85
C ALA A 40 -2.84 -0.55 23.93
N ARG A 41 -4.12 -0.90 24.04
CA ARG A 41 -4.79 -1.82 23.11
C ARG A 41 -5.05 -1.15 21.76
N SER A 42 -5.54 0.10 21.76
CA SER A 42 -5.80 0.87 20.54
C SER A 42 -4.53 1.09 19.73
N PHE A 43 -3.42 1.43 20.38
CA PHE A 43 -2.14 1.58 19.72
C PHE A 43 -1.64 0.26 19.09
N ARG A 44 -1.79 -0.87 19.81
CA ARG A 44 -1.42 -2.19 19.27
C ARG A 44 -2.24 -2.59 18.04
N LYS A 45 -3.54 -2.29 18.04
CA LYS A 45 -4.40 -2.50 16.87
C LYS A 45 -3.94 -1.65 15.67
N LEU A 46 -3.69 -0.36 15.90
CA LEU A 46 -3.16 0.55 14.87
C LEU A 46 -1.83 0.02 14.32
N GLN A 47 -0.90 -0.35 15.20
CA GLN A 47 0.39 -0.90 14.82
C GLN A 47 0.25 -2.16 13.96
N SER A 48 -0.66 -3.08 14.33
CA SER A 48 -0.94 -4.29 13.55
C SER A 48 -1.42 -3.95 12.14
N LEU A 49 -2.35 -3.01 11.99
CA LEU A 49 -2.86 -2.59 10.68
C LEU A 49 -1.75 -1.97 9.83
N LEU A 50 -0.94 -1.08 10.41
CA LEU A 50 0.15 -0.40 9.71
C LEU A 50 1.32 -1.33 9.36
N THR A 51 1.48 -2.45 10.08
CA THR A 51 2.57 -3.41 9.82
C THR A 51 2.39 -4.13 8.48
N HIS A 52 1.14 -4.40 8.10
CA HIS A 52 0.81 -5.11 6.86
C HIS A 52 0.59 -4.19 5.66
N MET A 53 0.66 -2.87 5.83
CA MET A 53 0.48 -1.95 4.72
C MET A 53 1.66 -2.01 3.75
N PRO A 54 1.40 -2.04 2.42
CA PRO A 54 2.44 -2.02 1.39
C PRO A 54 3.08 -0.63 1.22
N VAL A 55 2.47 0.42 1.79
CA VAL A 55 2.95 1.81 1.73
C VAL A 55 3.90 2.09 2.89
N ALA A 56 4.92 2.93 2.69
CA ALA A 56 5.82 3.36 3.77
C ALA A 56 5.10 4.27 4.76
N VAL A 57 5.03 3.81 6.02
CA VAL A 57 4.36 4.52 7.11
C VAL A 57 5.27 4.65 8.34
N ALA A 58 5.28 5.84 8.94
CA ALA A 58 5.94 6.12 10.21
C ALA A 58 5.01 6.88 11.18
N ILE A 59 5.22 6.69 12.48
CA ILE A 59 4.62 7.50 13.54
C ILE A 59 5.73 8.28 14.23
N ILE A 60 5.60 9.59 14.28
CA ILE A 60 6.59 10.52 14.82
C ILE A 60 5.94 11.35 15.92
N ARG A 61 6.60 11.48 17.06
CA ARG A 61 6.10 12.29 18.17
C ARG A 61 6.19 13.77 17.82
N HIS A 62 5.10 14.51 18.04
CA HIS A 62 5.03 15.93 17.71
C HIS A 62 6.01 16.79 18.54
N LYS A 63 6.18 16.47 19.83
CA LYS A 63 6.97 17.27 20.79
C LYS A 63 8.45 17.38 20.41
N ASP A 64 9.07 16.26 20.07
CA ASP A 64 10.54 16.13 19.93
C ASP A 64 10.97 15.56 18.58
N GLY A 65 10.02 15.19 17.71
CA GLY A 65 10.32 14.55 16.43
C GLY A 65 10.84 13.12 16.58
N GLN A 66 10.60 12.44 17.72
CA GLN A 66 11.10 11.08 17.92
C GLN A 66 10.29 10.06 17.10
N LEU A 67 10.99 9.13 16.44
CA LEU A 67 10.38 8.02 15.73
C LEU A 67 9.81 6.99 16.72
N ILE A 68 8.48 6.91 16.79
CA ILE A 68 7.76 5.97 17.65
C ILE A 68 7.59 4.63 16.94
N TYR A 69 7.28 4.67 15.64
CA TYR A 69 7.01 3.48 14.85
C TYR A 69 7.41 3.69 13.40
N SER A 70 7.85 2.62 12.75
CA SER A 70 8.09 2.56 11.31
C SER A 70 7.81 1.15 10.80
N ASN A 71 7.02 1.05 9.73
CA ASN A 71 6.74 -0.25 9.10
C ASN A 71 7.91 -0.70 8.22
N ARG A 72 7.86 -1.94 7.70
CA ARG A 72 8.95 -2.48 6.88
C ARG A 72 9.24 -1.63 5.63
N PRO A 73 8.24 -1.25 4.79
CA PRO A 73 8.49 -0.39 3.64
C PRO A 73 9.13 0.95 4.00
N CYS A 74 8.74 1.59 5.12
CA CYS A 74 9.36 2.83 5.57
C CYS A 74 10.83 2.65 5.99
N ARG A 75 11.16 1.55 6.68
CA ARG A 75 12.54 1.25 7.05
C ARG A 75 13.43 1.03 5.83
N GLU A 76 12.91 0.36 4.80
CA GLU A 76 13.62 0.15 3.54
C GLU A 76 13.79 1.46 2.76
N LEU A 77 12.75 2.30 2.72
CA LEU A 77 12.74 3.57 1.98
C LEU A 77 13.66 4.63 2.58
N VAL A 78 13.60 4.83 3.90
CA VAL A 78 14.33 5.91 4.61
C VAL A 78 15.63 5.39 5.23
N GLY A 79 15.82 4.07 5.32
CA GLY A 79 16.97 3.47 6.02
C GLY A 79 16.85 3.46 7.55
N ALA A 80 15.64 3.63 8.09
CA ALA A 80 15.39 3.59 9.52
C ALA A 80 15.62 2.18 10.09
N ARG A 81 16.22 2.10 11.30
CA ARG A 81 16.56 0.82 11.94
C ARG A 81 15.66 0.56 13.14
N LYS A 82 15.38 -0.72 13.41
CA LYS A 82 14.71 -1.17 14.64
C LYS A 82 15.73 -1.91 15.49
N LEU A 83 16.05 -1.38 16.67
CA LEU A 83 17.04 -1.94 17.58
C LEU A 83 16.44 -2.02 18.98
N ASN A 84 16.42 -3.21 19.58
CA ASN A 84 15.86 -3.47 20.92
C ASN A 84 14.44 -2.90 21.13
N GLY A 85 13.57 -3.03 20.12
CA GLY A 85 12.19 -2.53 20.18
C GLY A 85 12.04 -1.02 19.99
N ARG A 86 13.13 -0.26 19.83
CA ARG A 86 13.12 1.18 19.51
C ARG A 86 13.39 1.39 18.02
N TYR A 87 12.83 2.47 17.48
CA TYR A 87 13.04 2.88 16.11
C TYR A 87 14.04 4.04 16.09
N LEU A 88 15.05 3.92 15.25
CA LEU A 88 16.15 4.88 15.12
C LEU A 88 16.19 5.41 13.70
N TYR A 89 16.40 6.71 13.58
CA TYR A 89 16.68 7.35 12.31
C TYR A 89 18.04 6.90 11.76
N PRO A 90 18.24 6.93 10.44
CA PRO A 90 19.57 6.80 9.85
C PRO A 90 20.48 7.96 10.28
N GLU A 91 21.79 7.80 10.15
CA GLU A 91 22.77 8.86 10.50
C GLU A 91 22.57 10.16 9.70
N SER A 92 21.93 10.06 8.53
CA SER A 92 21.61 11.20 7.67
C SER A 92 20.38 12.00 8.11
N LEU A 93 19.60 11.51 9.09
CA LEU A 93 18.36 12.14 9.52
C LEU A 93 18.31 12.24 11.05
N SER A 94 18.05 13.43 11.58
CA SER A 94 17.91 13.65 13.02
C SER A 94 16.48 13.99 13.41
N ALA A 95 16.12 13.70 14.66
CA ALA A 95 14.80 14.08 15.22
C ALA A 95 14.59 15.61 15.17
N ALA A 96 15.66 16.40 15.33
CA ALA A 96 15.60 17.85 15.23
C ALA A 96 15.23 18.31 13.80
N MET A 97 15.84 17.72 12.77
CA MET A 97 15.50 18.02 11.37
C MET A 97 14.05 17.66 11.05
N VAL A 98 13.59 16.49 11.50
CA VAL A 98 12.20 16.06 11.31
C VAL A 98 11.23 17.02 12.02
N ARG A 99 11.54 17.44 13.24
CA ARG A 99 10.75 18.42 13.97
C ARG A 99 10.70 19.76 13.24
N ASP A 100 11.84 20.22 12.71
CA ASP A 100 11.91 21.49 11.98
C ASP A 100 11.13 21.41 10.66
N PHE A 101 11.13 20.26 9.98
CA PHE A 101 10.24 19.99 8.83
C PHE A 101 8.76 20.01 9.21
N LEU A 102 8.39 19.46 10.37
CA LEU A 102 6.99 19.38 10.81
C LEU A 102 6.45 20.69 11.41
N ARG A 103 7.33 21.61 11.84
CA ARG A 103 6.98 22.87 12.51
C ARG A 103 5.99 23.76 11.72
N PRO A 104 6.09 23.90 10.38
CA PRO A 104 5.16 24.74 9.62
C PRO A 104 3.74 24.18 9.56
N PHE A 105 3.53 22.90 9.86
CA PHE A 105 2.24 22.25 9.73
C PHE A 105 1.46 22.29 11.05
N PRO A 106 0.28 22.94 11.10
CA PRO A 106 -0.51 23.02 12.31
C PRO A 106 -1.09 21.64 12.67
N TYR A 107 -0.67 21.07 13.81
CA TYR A 107 -1.13 19.75 14.27
C TYR A 107 -2.66 19.63 14.42
N ARG A 108 -3.36 20.74 14.72
CA ARG A 108 -4.82 20.76 14.89
C ARG A 108 -5.60 20.86 13.58
N SER A 109 -4.94 21.00 12.43
CA SER A 109 -5.62 20.97 11.12
C SER A 109 -5.84 19.52 10.65
N SER A 110 -6.48 19.35 9.49
CA SER A 110 -6.66 18.04 8.82
C SER A 110 -5.35 17.36 8.37
N GLY A 111 -4.18 17.89 8.75
CA GLY A 111 -2.86 17.43 8.35
C GLY A 111 -2.31 18.18 7.13
N PHE A 112 -1.37 17.55 6.43
CA PHE A 112 -0.76 18.09 5.22
C PHE A 112 -0.64 17.00 4.15
N ASP A 113 -0.73 17.39 2.88
CA ASP A 113 -0.72 16.47 1.75
C ASP A 113 0.41 16.77 0.78
N GLN A 114 1.12 15.71 0.36
CA GLN A 114 2.12 15.69 -0.71
C GLN A 114 3.16 16.81 -0.66
N VAL A 115 3.73 17.04 0.52
CA VAL A 115 4.91 17.88 0.63
C VAL A 115 6.08 17.08 0.08
N THR A 116 6.66 17.56 -1.02
CA THR A 116 7.83 16.94 -1.63
C THR A 116 9.08 17.48 -0.95
N ASP A 117 9.83 16.60 -0.32
CA ASP A 117 11.10 16.95 0.31
C ASP A 117 12.22 16.00 -0.14
N GLN A 118 13.45 16.50 -0.16
CA GLN A 118 14.62 15.72 -0.55
C GLN A 118 15.32 15.20 0.69
N ILE A 119 15.12 13.92 1.02
CA ILE A 119 15.85 13.31 2.13
C ILE A 119 17.20 12.78 1.61
N PHE A 120 18.27 13.11 2.34
CA PHE A 120 19.59 12.53 2.13
C PHE A 120 19.62 11.13 2.73
N LEU A 121 19.88 10.11 1.91
CA LEU A 121 20.12 8.75 2.38
C LEU A 121 21.61 8.57 2.72
N ALA A 122 21.93 7.56 3.53
CA ALA A 122 23.26 7.24 4.05
C ALA A 122 24.32 6.82 2.99
N GLN A 123 24.16 7.23 1.74
CA GLN A 123 25.05 6.93 0.60
C GLN A 123 25.25 8.16 -0.32
N GLY A 124 24.92 9.37 0.14
CA GLY A 124 25.01 10.60 -0.66
C GLY A 124 23.94 10.74 -1.75
N LYS A 125 23.01 9.79 -1.84
CA LYS A 125 21.90 9.79 -2.80
C LYS A 125 20.73 10.63 -2.23
N ARG A 126 20.26 11.61 -3.02
CA ARG A 126 19.04 12.39 -2.71
C ARG A 126 17.83 11.61 -3.21
N LEU A 127 16.91 11.27 -2.31
CA LEU A 127 15.66 10.63 -2.67
C LEU A 127 14.52 11.67 -2.55
N PRO A 128 13.90 12.08 -3.67
CA PRO A 128 12.72 12.93 -3.59
C PRO A 128 11.56 12.10 -3.05
N LEU A 129 11.04 12.50 -1.89
CA LEU A 129 9.96 11.82 -1.20
C LEU A 129 8.74 12.73 -1.16
N ALA A 130 7.59 12.19 -1.55
CA ALA A 130 6.32 12.84 -1.29
C ALA A 130 5.80 12.35 0.08
N ILE A 131 5.58 13.30 0.98
CA ILE A 131 5.21 13.06 2.37
C ILE A 131 3.81 13.62 2.61
N THR A 132 2.91 12.79 3.12
CA THR A 132 1.59 13.18 3.61
C THR A 132 1.55 12.91 5.11
N GLY A 133 1.08 13.87 5.90
CA GLY A 133 0.99 13.74 7.35
C GLY A 133 -0.43 13.90 7.85
N ARG A 134 -0.85 13.00 8.75
CA ARG A 134 -2.12 13.11 9.48
C ARG A 134 -1.86 13.15 10.99
N PRO A 135 -2.55 14.01 11.76
CA PRO A 135 -2.43 14.00 13.20
C PRO A 135 -3.08 12.73 13.77
N VAL A 136 -2.41 12.08 14.71
CA VAL A 136 -2.88 10.90 15.43
C VAL A 136 -2.46 10.98 16.88
N ARG A 137 -3.28 10.45 17.79
CA ARG A 137 -2.93 10.33 19.20
C ARG A 137 -2.47 8.90 19.50
N CYS A 138 -1.31 8.76 20.12
CA CYS A 138 -0.76 7.46 20.51
C CYS A 138 -0.27 7.54 21.96
N ASN A 139 -0.72 6.64 22.84
CA ASN A 139 -0.30 6.63 24.24
C ASN A 139 -0.48 8.00 24.93
N TRP A 140 -1.63 8.64 24.72
CA TRP A 140 -1.99 10.02 25.12
C TRP A 140 -1.13 11.14 24.54
N GLN A 141 -0.16 10.85 23.67
CA GLN A 141 0.75 11.81 23.08
C GLN A 141 0.37 12.19 21.65
N ASP A 142 0.59 13.46 21.33
CA ASP A 142 0.38 13.99 19.99
C ASP A 142 1.46 13.48 19.04
N CYS A 143 1.03 12.81 17.98
CA CYS A 143 1.89 12.15 17.03
C CYS A 143 1.46 12.44 15.59
N TRP A 144 2.42 12.48 14.68
CA TRP A 144 2.19 12.53 13.25
C TRP A 144 2.26 11.13 12.66
N LEU A 145 1.21 10.72 11.97
CA LEU A 145 1.22 9.57 11.07
C LEU A 145 1.67 10.05 9.70
N LEU A 146 2.87 9.65 9.29
CA LEU A 146 3.45 10.02 8.01
C LEU A 146 3.34 8.87 7.03
N TYR A 147 2.79 9.18 5.87
CA TYR A 147 2.82 8.36 4.67
C TYR A 147 3.91 8.89 3.76
N MET A 148 4.78 8.00 3.29
CA MET A 148 5.89 8.35 2.42
C MET A 148 5.82 7.52 1.16
N LYS A 149 6.10 8.14 0.03
CA LYS A 149 6.33 7.47 -1.24
C LYS A 149 7.48 8.16 -1.97
N GLU A 150 8.19 7.43 -2.80
CA GLU A 150 9.12 8.06 -3.74
C GLU A 150 8.32 8.97 -4.66
N ALA A 151 8.71 10.24 -4.78
CA ALA A 151 8.02 11.19 -5.66
C ALA A 151 8.03 10.72 -7.13
N ASN A 152 8.99 9.87 -7.49
CA ASN A 152 9.17 9.31 -8.83
C ASN A 152 8.49 7.94 -9.04
N SER A 153 7.75 7.40 -8.06
CA SER A 153 7.13 6.07 -8.19
C SER A 153 6.02 6.02 -9.25
N SER A 154 5.33 7.13 -9.50
CA SER A 154 4.34 7.24 -10.58
C SER A 154 4.98 7.05 -11.97
N HIS A 155 6.19 7.57 -12.18
CA HIS A 155 6.94 7.35 -13.42
C HIS A 155 7.55 5.94 -13.53
N ARG A 156 7.90 5.30 -12.41
CA ARG A 156 8.40 3.91 -12.41
C ARG A 156 7.29 2.89 -12.67
N GLU A 157 6.08 3.11 -12.16
CA GLU A 157 4.93 2.24 -12.44
C GLU A 157 4.45 2.40 -13.88
N ALA A 158 4.38 3.62 -14.41
CA ALA A 158 4.13 3.88 -15.82
C ALA A 158 5.23 3.28 -16.71
N GLY A 159 6.50 3.47 -16.35
CA GLY A 159 7.65 2.90 -17.07
C GLY A 159 7.69 1.38 -17.03
N LYS A 160 7.25 0.74 -15.93
CA LYS A 160 7.14 -0.71 -15.83
C LYS A 160 5.99 -1.25 -16.68
N MET A 161 4.83 -0.59 -16.68
CA MET A 161 3.71 -0.94 -17.57
C MET A 161 4.12 -0.80 -19.05
N GLU A 162 4.78 0.30 -19.41
CA GLU A 162 5.32 0.49 -20.77
C GLU A 162 6.40 -0.54 -21.11
N GLN A 163 7.28 -0.88 -20.16
CA GLN A 163 8.32 -1.89 -20.37
C GLN A 163 7.72 -3.28 -20.55
N ASP A 164 6.73 -3.65 -19.75
CA ASP A 164 6.02 -4.92 -19.86
C ASP A 164 5.24 -4.99 -21.18
N GLN A 165 4.61 -3.88 -21.61
CA GLN A 165 3.97 -3.77 -22.92
C GLN A 165 4.98 -3.88 -24.07
N ARG A 166 6.14 -3.23 -23.97
CA ARG A 166 7.22 -3.33 -24.98
C ARG A 166 7.80 -4.74 -25.05
N LEU A 167 7.98 -5.39 -23.91
CA LEU A 167 8.46 -6.78 -23.82
C LEU A 167 7.44 -7.74 -24.44
N PHE A 168 6.15 -7.57 -24.13
CA PHE A 168 5.07 -8.33 -24.74
C PHE A 168 5.04 -8.16 -26.26
N GLN A 169 5.11 -6.91 -26.76
CA GLN A 169 5.15 -6.63 -28.18
C GLN A 169 6.43 -7.19 -28.85
N GLN A 170 7.55 -7.19 -28.14
CA GLN A 170 8.80 -7.77 -28.63
C GLN A 170 8.72 -9.30 -28.75
N VAL A 171 8.11 -9.97 -27.78
CA VAL A 171 7.86 -11.42 -27.83
C VAL A 171 6.89 -11.76 -28.96
N LEU A 172 5.79 -11.02 -29.12
CA LEU A 172 4.87 -11.23 -30.24
C LEU A 172 5.56 -11.06 -31.60
N ASN A 173 6.44 -10.07 -31.72
CA ASN A 173 7.16 -9.78 -32.96
C ASN A 173 8.31 -10.74 -33.28
N SER A 174 8.78 -11.53 -32.31
CA SER A 174 9.78 -12.58 -32.58
C SER A 174 9.15 -13.85 -33.15
N LEU A 175 7.82 -14.02 -33.00
CA LEU A 175 7.09 -15.12 -33.61
C LEU A 175 6.99 -14.92 -35.13
N SER A 176 7.30 -15.98 -35.88
CA SER A 176 7.16 -15.99 -37.34
C SER A 176 5.74 -16.32 -37.80
N GLU A 177 4.90 -16.78 -36.87
CA GLU A 177 3.48 -17.05 -37.09
C GLU A 177 2.66 -15.74 -37.11
N LEU A 178 1.53 -15.75 -37.80
CA LEU A 178 0.61 -14.62 -37.87
C LEU A 178 -0.23 -14.60 -36.58
N VAL A 179 -0.03 -13.59 -35.74
CA VAL A 179 -0.70 -13.51 -34.43
C VAL A 179 -1.49 -12.22 -34.31
N TYR A 180 -2.75 -12.34 -33.88
CA TYR A 180 -3.60 -11.24 -33.43
C TYR A 180 -4.24 -11.59 -32.09
N TYR A 181 -4.62 -10.58 -31.31
CA TYR A 181 -5.35 -10.76 -30.06
C TYR A 181 -6.47 -9.73 -29.94
N GLN A 182 -7.56 -10.15 -29.29
CA GLN A 182 -8.79 -9.40 -29.13
C GLN A 182 -9.15 -9.28 -27.65
N ASP A 183 -9.88 -8.23 -27.29
CA ASP A 183 -10.49 -8.09 -25.98
C ASP A 183 -11.73 -9.01 -25.86
N LYS A 184 -12.27 -9.16 -24.64
CA LYS A 184 -13.50 -9.92 -24.34
C LYS A 184 -14.71 -9.42 -25.12
N SER A 185 -14.68 -8.17 -25.57
CA SER A 185 -15.70 -7.56 -26.45
C SER A 185 -15.59 -8.00 -27.92
N GLY A 186 -14.52 -8.72 -28.30
CA GLY A 186 -14.21 -9.06 -29.69
C GLY A 186 -13.43 -7.97 -30.45
N GLU A 187 -13.11 -6.85 -29.79
CA GLU A 187 -12.35 -5.76 -30.41
C GLU A 187 -10.87 -6.14 -30.55
N LEU A 188 -10.29 -5.86 -31.73
CA LEU A 188 -8.87 -6.13 -32.00
C LEU A 188 -7.99 -5.24 -31.11
N MET A 189 -7.19 -5.87 -30.25
CA MET A 189 -6.26 -5.19 -29.34
C MET A 189 -4.86 -5.06 -29.92
N GLY A 190 -4.46 -5.93 -30.86
CA GLY A 190 -3.21 -5.80 -31.59
C GLY A 190 -2.80 -7.00 -32.42
N THR A 191 -1.74 -6.81 -33.19
CA THR A 191 -1.14 -7.77 -34.13
C THR A 191 0.38 -7.81 -33.99
N ASN A 192 1.01 -8.84 -34.54
CA ASN A 192 2.47 -8.90 -34.67
C ASN A 192 2.95 -8.51 -36.09
N LYS A 193 4.25 -8.20 -36.22
CA LYS A 193 4.88 -7.82 -37.51
C LYS A 193 4.74 -8.86 -38.61
N ALA A 194 4.60 -10.14 -38.27
CA ALA A 194 4.38 -11.19 -39.27
C ALA A 194 2.97 -11.07 -39.87
N PHE A 195 1.96 -10.87 -39.02
CA PHE A 195 0.59 -10.59 -39.42
C PHE A 195 0.52 -9.34 -40.31
N ASP A 196 1.11 -8.23 -39.89
CA ASP A 196 1.06 -6.96 -40.66
C ASP A 196 1.71 -7.08 -42.03
N ARG A 197 2.87 -7.77 -42.11
CA ARG A 197 3.58 -7.98 -43.38
C ARG A 197 2.85 -8.91 -44.33
N PHE A 198 2.11 -9.88 -43.79
CA PHE A 198 1.34 -10.82 -44.59
C PHE A 198 0.06 -10.18 -45.14
N TRP A 199 -0.63 -9.37 -44.33
CA TRP A 199 -1.90 -8.78 -44.76
C TRP A 199 -1.75 -7.43 -45.47
N ARG A 200 -0.66 -6.66 -45.23
CA ARG A 200 -0.34 -5.38 -45.89
C ARG A 200 -1.54 -4.42 -46.02
N GLY A 201 -2.34 -4.29 -44.97
CA GLY A 201 -3.54 -3.45 -44.96
C GLY A 201 -4.86 -4.17 -45.23
N ARG A 202 -4.84 -5.46 -45.58
CA ARG A 202 -6.02 -6.33 -45.72
C ARG A 202 -6.33 -7.09 -44.41
N PHE A 203 -6.26 -6.41 -43.28
CA PHE A 203 -6.39 -7.05 -41.96
C PHE A 203 -7.78 -7.66 -41.74
N GLU A 204 -8.81 -7.10 -42.36
CA GLU A 204 -10.19 -7.59 -42.27
C GLU A 204 -10.35 -9.03 -42.80
N GLU A 205 -9.51 -9.45 -43.77
CA GLU A 205 -9.50 -10.82 -44.28
C GLU A 205 -8.83 -11.82 -43.32
N GLY A 206 -7.95 -11.31 -42.45
CA GLY A 206 -7.16 -12.10 -41.50
C GLY A 206 -7.79 -12.22 -40.11
N ILE A 207 -8.84 -11.45 -39.83
CA ILE A 207 -9.52 -11.43 -38.53
C ILE A 207 -10.83 -12.22 -38.64
N CYS A 208 -11.02 -13.17 -37.74
CA CYS A 208 -12.29 -13.88 -37.65
C CYS A 208 -13.26 -13.11 -36.74
N ASN A 209 -14.31 -12.53 -37.32
CA ASN A 209 -15.35 -11.78 -36.61
C ASN A 209 -16.39 -12.65 -35.88
N GLU A 210 -16.14 -13.96 -35.77
CA GLU A 210 -17.06 -14.87 -35.08
C GLU A 210 -16.93 -14.73 -33.55
N PRO A 211 -18.05 -14.45 -32.83
CA PRO A 211 -18.04 -14.31 -31.39
C PRO A 211 -17.50 -15.58 -30.73
N MET A 212 -16.64 -15.42 -29.72
CA MET A 212 -16.12 -16.54 -28.92
C MET A 212 -17.30 -17.22 -28.23
N LEU A 213 -17.68 -18.41 -28.72
CA LEU A 213 -18.63 -19.27 -28.04
C LEU A 213 -18.00 -19.76 -26.75
N ASP A 214 -18.70 -19.49 -25.66
CA ASP A 214 -18.35 -19.89 -24.32
C ASP A 214 -18.26 -21.43 -24.28
N HIS A 215 -17.09 -21.99 -23.94
CA HIS A 215 -16.88 -23.41 -23.58
C HIS A 215 -16.74 -24.47 -24.70
N GLY A 216 -15.83 -24.29 -25.67
CA GLY A 216 -15.47 -25.37 -26.60
C GLY A 216 -14.01 -25.39 -27.01
N ARG A 217 -13.39 -26.58 -27.07
CA ARG A 217 -12.08 -26.78 -27.74
C ARG A 217 -12.20 -26.30 -29.18
N TYR A 218 -11.41 -25.29 -29.55
CA TYR A 218 -11.34 -24.83 -30.93
C TYR A 218 -10.64 -25.86 -31.80
N THR A 219 -11.32 -26.33 -32.84
CA THR A 219 -10.69 -27.07 -33.94
C THR A 219 -9.95 -26.07 -34.84
N PRO A 220 -8.72 -26.36 -35.28
CA PRO A 220 -8.02 -25.51 -36.25
C PRO A 220 -8.90 -25.31 -37.49
N SER A 221 -9.13 -24.05 -37.88
CA SER A 221 -9.84 -23.75 -39.14
C SER A 221 -8.82 -23.63 -40.28
N HIS A 222 -9.19 -24.15 -41.44
CA HIS A 222 -8.35 -24.14 -42.64
C HIS A 222 -9.01 -23.28 -43.71
N THR A 223 -8.36 -22.19 -44.08
CA THR A 223 -8.87 -21.25 -45.09
C THR A 223 -7.82 -21.06 -46.17
N TRP A 224 -8.20 -21.17 -47.43
CA TRP A 224 -7.32 -20.79 -48.54
C TRP A 224 -7.29 -19.27 -48.65
N THR A 225 -6.08 -18.70 -48.65
CA THR A 225 -5.87 -17.26 -48.79
C THR A 225 -4.83 -16.96 -49.86
N THR A 226 -4.85 -15.75 -50.39
CA THR A 226 -3.87 -15.26 -51.37
C THR A 226 -2.79 -14.48 -50.63
N ALA A 227 -1.56 -14.99 -50.70
CA ALA A 227 -0.40 -14.31 -50.14
C ALA A 227 -0.08 -13.02 -50.93
N PRO A 228 0.71 -12.09 -50.37
CA PRO A 228 1.05 -10.82 -51.03
C PRO A 228 1.76 -10.94 -52.39
N ASP A 229 2.30 -12.11 -52.70
CA ASP A 229 2.95 -12.46 -53.98
C ASP A 229 1.95 -13.02 -55.02
N GLY A 230 0.66 -13.10 -54.68
CA GLY A 230 -0.40 -13.64 -55.54
C GLY A 230 -0.55 -15.16 -55.46
N ALA A 231 0.27 -15.86 -54.68
CA ALA A 231 0.18 -17.31 -54.56
C ALA A 231 -0.92 -17.74 -53.56
N SER A 232 -1.67 -18.78 -53.91
CA SER A 232 -2.61 -19.41 -52.98
C SER A 232 -1.85 -20.17 -51.89
N ARG A 233 -2.16 -19.89 -50.63
CA ARG A 233 -1.61 -20.58 -49.45
C ARG A 233 -2.74 -21.04 -48.53
N LEU A 234 -2.52 -22.18 -47.89
CA LEU A 234 -3.42 -22.67 -46.84
C LEU A 234 -3.08 -21.96 -45.53
N LEU A 235 -4.06 -21.28 -44.94
CA LEU A 235 -3.97 -20.66 -43.63
C LEU A 235 -4.63 -21.58 -42.60
N GLU A 236 -3.84 -22.09 -41.65
CA GLU A 236 -4.34 -22.78 -40.48
C GLU A 236 -4.48 -21.77 -39.33
N THR A 237 -5.71 -21.54 -38.86
CA THR A 237 -5.99 -20.63 -37.75
C THR A 237 -6.25 -21.44 -36.48
N LYS A 238 -5.43 -21.20 -35.44
CA LYS A 238 -5.61 -21.77 -34.10
C LYS A 238 -6.06 -20.67 -33.15
N ARG A 239 -7.14 -20.93 -32.40
CA ARG A 239 -7.67 -19.98 -31.41
C ARG A 239 -7.57 -20.59 -30.02
N ASN A 240 -6.95 -19.86 -29.10
CA ASN A 240 -6.83 -20.25 -27.70
C ASN A 240 -7.43 -19.15 -26.83
N ALA A 241 -8.35 -19.53 -25.95
CA ALA A 241 -8.90 -18.62 -24.94
C ALA A 241 -7.94 -18.58 -23.75
N TRP A 242 -7.25 -17.46 -23.56
CA TRP A 242 -6.41 -17.23 -22.38
C TRP A 242 -7.15 -16.29 -21.43
N TRP A 243 -7.59 -16.82 -20.29
CA TRP A 243 -8.06 -15.97 -19.20
C TRP A 243 -6.84 -15.37 -18.50
N MET A 244 -6.49 -14.12 -18.82
CA MET A 244 -5.60 -13.37 -17.94
C MET A 244 -6.45 -12.79 -16.81
N THR A 245 -6.35 -13.38 -15.61
CA THR A 245 -6.89 -12.77 -14.39
C THR A 245 -6.08 -11.51 -14.11
N ALA A 246 -6.58 -10.35 -14.52
CA ALA A 246 -6.05 -9.08 -14.07
C ALA A 246 -6.08 -9.07 -12.53
N GLY A 247 -4.90 -8.99 -11.90
CA GLY A 247 -4.74 -8.95 -10.45
C GLY A 247 -5.56 -7.80 -9.86
N LYS A 248 -6.37 -8.14 -8.86
CA LYS A 248 -7.06 -7.18 -7.99
C LYS A 248 -6.08 -6.48 -7.06
#